data_AF-A0A0E3LTJ0-F1
#
_entry.id   AF-A0A0E3LTJ0-F1
#
_cell.length_a   1.000
_cell.length_b   1.000
_cell.length_c   1.000
_cell.angle_alpha   90.00
_cell.angle_beta   90.00
_cell.angle_gamma   90.00
#
_symmetry.space_group_name_H-M   'P 1'
#
loop_
_entity.id
_entity.type
_entity.pdbx_description
1 polymer ?
#
loop_
_entity_poly.entity_id
_entity_poly.type
_entity_poly.pdbx_seq_one_letter_code
_entity_poly.pdbx_strand_id
1 'polypeptide(L)'
;MSKNSNMKFLYAGIAIALLLSILAPFLASSDPDGLESAAGGVIEESKMSELEETEPAVSSPMSDYAIEGMGKSGEVMAIAIGTVAVLAISFGFGKIFNKKA
;
A
#
# COMPACT_ATOMS: atom_id res chain seq x y z
N MET A 1 3.09 11.68 -27.74
CA MET A 1 2.17 10.58 -27.36
C MET A 1 0.74 11.03 -27.61
N SER A 2 -0.11 10.21 -28.24
CA SER A 2 -1.52 10.57 -28.49
C SER A 2 -2.32 10.56 -27.17
N LYS A 3 -3.34 11.41 -27.04
CA LYS A 3 -4.25 11.44 -25.88
C LYS A 3 -4.82 10.04 -25.55
N ASN A 4 -5.07 9.23 -26.58
CA ASN A 4 -5.57 7.86 -26.44
C ASN A 4 -4.52 6.89 -25.85
N SER A 5 -3.23 7.07 -26.14
CA SER A 5 -2.18 6.24 -25.54
C SER A 5 -1.98 6.53 -24.06
N ASN A 6 -2.11 7.78 -23.63
CA ASN A 6 -1.97 8.15 -22.22
C ASN A 6 -3.08 7.54 -21.35
N MET A 7 -4.33 7.55 -21.86
CA MET A 7 -5.45 6.92 -21.15
C MET A 7 -5.31 5.40 -21.07
N LYS A 8 -4.86 4.75 -22.15
CA LYS A 8 -4.59 3.29 -22.13
C LYS A 8 -3.51 2.93 -21.10
N PHE A 9 -2.44 3.72 -21.02
CA PHE A 9 -1.39 3.53 -20.04
C PHE A 9 -1.91 3.69 -18.59
N LEU A 10 -2.73 4.72 -18.34
CA LEU A 10 -3.35 4.93 -17.04
C LEU A 10 -4.25 3.76 -16.62
N TYR A 11 -5.12 3.27 -17.52
CA TYR A 11 -5.97 2.11 -17.23
C TYR A 11 -5.16 0.83 -17.02
N ALA A 12 -4.09 0.62 -17.81
CA ALA A 12 -3.20 -0.52 -17.60
C ALA A 12 -2.51 -0.46 -16.23
N GLY A 13 -2.02 0.73 -15.84
CA GLY A 13 -1.42 0.94 -14.52
C GLY A 13 -2.40 0.66 -13.37
N ILE A 14 -3.64 1.15 -13.46
CA ILE A 14 -4.67 0.87 -12.45
C ILE A 14 -4.99 -0.63 -12.39
N ALA A 15 -5.13 -1.30 -13.54
CA ALA A 15 -5.39 -2.73 -13.59
C ALA A 15 -4.28 -3.54 -12.93
N ILE A 16 -3.01 -3.19 -13.20
CA ILE A 16 -1.85 -3.84 -12.58
C ILE A 16 -1.81 -3.56 -11.08
N ALA A 17 -2.06 -2.33 -10.64
CA ALA A 17 -2.09 -1.99 -9.21
C ALA A 17 -3.14 -2.80 -8.45
N LEU A 18 -4.35 -2.93 -9.00
CA LEU A 18 -5.41 -3.73 -8.40
C LEU A 18 -5.06 -5.21 -8.37
N LEU A 19 -4.47 -5.73 -9.45
CA LEU A 19 -4.01 -7.12 -9.50
C LEU A 19 -2.92 -7.38 -8.44
N LEU A 20 -1.93 -6.50 -8.31
CA LEU A 20 -0.89 -6.60 -7.28
C LEU A 20 -1.47 -6.48 -5.87
N SER A 21 -2.46 -5.62 -5.64
CA SER A 21 -3.09 -5.48 -4.31
C SER A 21 -3.72 -6.79 -3.81
N ILE A 22 -4.25 -7.60 -4.72
CA ILE A 22 -4.85 -8.90 -4.40
C ILE A 22 -3.79 -9.97 -4.20
N LEU A 23 -2.73 -9.94 -5.02
CA LEU A 23 -1.68 -10.94 -4.99
C LEU A 23 -0.63 -10.68 -3.88
N ALA A 24 -0.50 -9.44 -3.40
CA ALA A 24 0.54 -9.02 -2.47
C ALA A 24 0.63 -9.91 -1.23
N PRO A 25 -0.46 -10.29 -0.53
CA PRO A 25 -0.37 -11.18 0.63
C PRO A 25 0.28 -12.54 0.33
N PHE A 26 0.18 -13.02 -0.92
CA PHE A 26 0.69 -14.33 -1.31
C PHE A 26 2.10 -14.28 -1.93
N LEU A 27 2.50 -13.11 -2.42
CA LEU A 27 3.77 -12.90 -3.12
C LEU A 27 4.82 -12.17 -2.27
N ALA A 28 4.39 -11.44 -1.24
CA ALA A 28 5.30 -10.75 -0.34
C ALA A 28 6.19 -11.76 0.39
N SER A 29 7.44 -11.36 0.63
CA SER A 29 8.35 -12.10 1.51
C SER A 29 7.74 -12.15 2.91
N SER A 30 7.99 -13.26 3.63
CA SER A 30 7.56 -13.40 5.02
C SER A 30 8.47 -12.64 5.98
N ASP A 31 9.73 -12.39 5.61
CA ASP A 31 10.75 -11.77 6.46
C ASP A 31 11.98 -11.31 5.59
N PRO A 32 12.30 -10.01 5.52
CA PRO A 32 11.45 -8.90 5.92
C PRO A 32 10.30 -8.76 4.91
N ASP A 33 9.13 -8.38 5.39
CA ASP A 33 8.00 -8.10 4.51
C ASP A 33 8.17 -6.74 3.80
N GLY A 34 7.14 -6.32 3.04
CA GLY A 34 7.19 -5.04 2.32
C GLY A 34 7.18 -3.80 3.22
N LEU A 35 6.53 -3.84 4.40
CA LEU A 35 6.52 -2.75 5.38
C LEU A 35 7.87 -2.65 6.07
N GLU A 36 8.38 -3.77 6.57
CA GLU A 36 9.63 -3.87 7.31
C GLU A 36 10.82 -3.52 6.41
N SER A 37 10.86 -4.04 5.18
CA SER A 37 11.91 -3.69 4.21
C SER A 37 11.89 -2.20 3.86
N ALA A 38 10.70 -1.59 3.73
CA ALA A 38 10.59 -0.15 3.50
C ALA A 38 11.05 0.67 4.72
N ALA A 39 10.74 0.20 5.93
CA ALA A 39 11.14 0.84 7.17
C ALA A 39 12.66 0.75 7.40
N GLY A 40 13.28 -0.40 7.11
CA GLY A 40 14.73 -0.61 7.19
C GLY A 40 15.53 0.23 6.21
N GLY A 41 14.89 0.75 5.15
CA GLY A 41 15.48 1.75 4.26
C GLY A 41 15.56 3.16 4.84
N VAL A 42 14.83 3.44 5.92
CA VAL A 42 14.69 4.78 6.53
C VAL A 42 15.28 4.83 7.94
N ILE A 43 15.23 3.72 8.67
CA ILE A 43 15.62 3.60 10.07
C ILE A 43 16.79 2.61 10.18
N GLU A 44 17.76 2.89 11.06
CA GLU A 44 18.86 1.96 11.34
C GLU A 44 18.32 0.63 11.89
N GLU A 45 18.94 -0.49 11.52
CA GLU A 45 18.49 -1.83 11.92
C GLU A 45 18.45 -2.02 13.44
N SER A 46 19.42 -1.44 14.16
CA SER A 46 19.46 -1.43 15.63
C SER A 46 18.24 -0.73 16.26
N LYS A 47 17.74 0.31 15.59
CA LYS A 47 16.53 1.04 15.98
C LYS A 47 15.28 0.27 15.61
N MET A 48 15.29 -0.48 14.51
CA MET A 48 14.17 -1.33 14.11
C MET A 48 13.90 -2.41 15.15
N SER A 49 14.94 -3.14 15.56
CA SER A 49 14.82 -4.20 16.57
C SER A 49 14.33 -3.64 17.91
N GLU A 50 14.78 -2.45 18.31
CA GLU A 50 14.29 -1.75 19.52
C GLU A 50 12.79 -1.42 19.41
N LEU A 51 12.30 -1.05 18.22
CA LEU A 51 10.90 -0.73 17.96
C LEU A 51 10.01 -1.98 17.90
N GLU A 52 10.51 -3.10 17.38
CA GLU A 52 9.78 -4.38 17.34
C GLU A 52 9.57 -4.97 18.74
N GLU A 53 10.54 -4.81 19.63
CA GLU A 53 10.41 -5.24 21.03
C GLU A 53 9.48 -4.35 21.85
N THR A 54 9.13 -3.16 21.33
CA THR A 54 8.33 -2.17 22.06
C THR A 54 6.91 -2.10 21.49
N GLU A 55 5.91 -2.35 22.34
CA GLU A 55 4.51 -2.17 21.94
C GLU A 55 4.23 -0.72 21.52
N PRO A 56 3.52 -0.48 20.40
CA PRO A 56 3.23 0.87 19.95
C PRO A 56 2.32 1.59 20.95
N ALA A 57 2.61 2.88 21.20
CA ALA A 57 1.82 3.71 22.13
C ALA A 57 0.33 3.82 21.73
N VAL A 58 0.02 3.64 20.44
CA VAL A 58 -1.33 3.54 19.90
C VAL A 58 -1.36 2.38 18.91
N SER A 59 -2.28 1.44 19.12
CA SER A 59 -2.47 0.30 18.23
C SER A 59 -2.92 0.75 16.84
N SER A 60 -2.26 0.26 15.79
CA SER A 60 -2.69 0.48 14.41
C SER A 60 -4.01 -0.26 14.15
N PRO A 61 -5.00 0.35 13.47
CA PRO A 61 -6.26 -0.32 13.13
C PRO A 61 -6.11 -1.57 12.26
N MET A 62 -5.03 -1.67 11.48
CA MET A 62 -4.71 -2.81 10.60
C MET A 62 -3.18 -3.01 10.57
N SER A 63 -2.58 -3.40 11.70
CA SER A 63 -1.16 -3.77 11.74
C SER A 63 -0.88 -4.89 10.76
N ASP A 64 0.21 -4.80 10.00
CA ASP A 64 0.65 -5.85 9.06
C ASP A 64 -0.43 -6.26 8.06
N TYR A 65 -1.30 -5.31 7.71
CA TYR A 65 -2.48 -5.49 6.86
C TYR A 65 -3.53 -6.46 7.45
N ALA A 66 -3.41 -6.88 8.70
CA ALA A 66 -4.32 -7.84 9.30
C ALA A 66 -5.66 -7.20 9.70
N ILE A 67 -6.75 -7.93 9.41
CA ILE A 67 -8.07 -7.66 9.96
C ILE A 67 -8.43 -8.84 10.87
N GLU A 68 -8.71 -8.53 12.13
CA GLU A 68 -9.00 -9.53 13.16
C GLU A 68 -10.14 -10.45 12.73
N GLY A 69 -9.93 -11.77 12.87
CA GLY A 69 -10.92 -12.79 12.52
C GLY A 69 -11.06 -13.11 11.03
N MET A 70 -10.34 -12.44 10.12
CA MET A 70 -10.45 -12.66 8.66
C MET A 70 -9.24 -13.37 8.03
N GLY A 71 -8.13 -13.50 8.76
CA GLY A 71 -6.90 -14.13 8.29
C GLY A 71 -6.44 -13.57 6.95
N LYS A 72 -6.02 -14.45 6.03
CA LYS A 72 -5.46 -14.05 4.72
C LYS A 72 -6.44 -13.25 3.86
N SER A 73 -7.74 -13.49 3.99
CA SER A 73 -8.76 -12.73 3.27
C SER A 73 -8.88 -11.28 3.80
N GLY A 74 -8.58 -11.07 5.08
CA GLY A 74 -8.47 -9.76 5.71
C GLY A 74 -7.29 -8.96 5.16
N GLU A 75 -6.12 -9.59 5.00
CA GLU A 75 -4.94 -8.97 4.38
C GLU A 75 -5.21 -8.47 2.97
N VAL A 76 -5.82 -9.33 2.13
CA VAL A 76 -6.23 -8.94 0.77
C VAL A 76 -7.19 -7.75 0.80
N MET A 77 -8.15 -7.75 1.71
CA MET A 77 -9.13 -6.67 1.85
C MET A 77 -8.49 -5.35 2.30
N ALA A 78 -7.61 -5.40 3.30
CA ALA A 78 -6.90 -4.23 3.82
C ALA A 78 -6.07 -3.55 2.72
N ILE A 79 -5.28 -4.34 1.97
CA ILE A 79 -4.43 -3.83 0.89
C ILE A 79 -5.27 -3.30 -0.28
N ALA A 80 -6.35 -4.01 -0.67
CA ALA A 80 -7.23 -3.56 -1.74
C ALA A 80 -7.94 -2.25 -1.41
N ILE A 81 -8.48 -2.12 -0.19
CA ILE A 81 -9.13 -0.89 0.29
C ILE A 81 -8.13 0.26 0.33
N GLY A 82 -6.93 0.04 0.89
CA GLY A 82 -5.87 1.04 0.91
C GLY A 82 -5.47 1.50 -0.49
N THR A 83 -5.34 0.56 -1.43
CA THR A 83 -5.01 0.86 -2.84
C THR A 83 -6.08 1.74 -3.48
N VAL A 84 -7.36 1.41 -3.32
CA VAL A 84 -8.47 2.22 -3.84
C VAL A 84 -8.51 3.60 -3.18
N ALA A 85 -8.27 3.68 -1.87
CA ALA A 85 -8.22 4.95 -1.14
C ALA A 85 -7.10 5.86 -1.68
N VAL A 86 -5.88 5.33 -1.87
CA VAL A 86 -4.76 6.09 -2.43
C VAL A 86 -5.04 6.53 -3.87
N LEU A 87 -5.63 5.68 -4.70
CA LEU A 87 -6.03 6.05 -6.07
C LEU A 87 -7.07 7.19 -6.06
N ALA A 88 -8.07 7.10 -5.18
CA ALA A 88 -9.10 8.12 -5.03
C ALA A 88 -8.52 9.46 -4.53
N ILE A 89 -7.65 9.42 -3.52
CA ILE A 89 -6.96 10.60 -2.98
C ILE A 89 -6.07 11.23 -4.05
N SER A 90 -5.27 10.44 -4.76
CA SER A 90 -4.39 10.91 -5.84
C SER A 90 -5.18 11.54 -6.98
N PHE A 91 -6.30 10.93 -7.37
CA PHE A 91 -7.21 11.51 -8.36
C PHE A 91 -7.84 12.82 -7.86
N GLY A 92 -8.25 12.87 -6.58
CA GLY A 92 -8.77 14.06 -5.93
C GLY A 92 -7.76 15.22 -5.97
N PHE A 93 -6.53 14.97 -5.55
CA PHE A 93 -5.43 15.94 -5.64
C PHE A 93 -5.16 16.36 -7.09
N GLY A 94 -5.10 15.40 -8.01
CA GLY A 94 -4.96 15.67 -9.43
C GLY A 94 -6.05 16.63 -9.93
N LYS A 95 -7.30 16.44 -9.53
CA LYS A 95 -8.41 17.33 -9.90
C LYS A 95 -8.31 18.72 -9.28
N ILE A 96 -7.88 18.82 -8.01
CA ILE A 96 -7.72 20.10 -7.30
C ILE A 96 -6.59 20.92 -7.93
N PHE A 97 -5.43 20.30 -8.17
CA PHE A 97 -4.25 20.98 -8.70
C PHE A 97 -4.29 21.20 -10.21
N ASN A 98 -5.14 20.48 -10.95
CA ASN A 98 -5.33 20.68 -12.39
C ASN A 98 -6.26 21.89 -12.71
N LYS A 99 -6.53 22.75 -11.73
CA LYS A 99 -7.33 23.98 -11.90
C LYS A 99 -6.40 25.13 -12.31
N LYS A 100 -6.04 25.15 -13.60
CA LYS A 100 -5.10 26.03 -14.34
C LYS A 100 -3.70 25.43 -14.54
N ALA A 101 -3.57 24.65 -15.61
CA ALA A 101 -2.42 24.69 -16.50
C ALA A 101 -2.95 25.01 -17.91
#